data_AF-A0A957KLQ7-F1
#
_entry.id   AF-A0A957KLQ7-F1
#
_cell.length_a   1.000
_cell.length_b   1.000
_cell.length_c   1.000
_cell.angle_alpha   90.00
_cell.angle_beta   90.00
_cell.angle_gamma   90.00
#
_symmetry.space_group_name_H-M   'P 1'
#
loop_
_entity.id
_entity.type
_entity.pdbx_description
1 polymer ?
#
loop_
_entity_poly.entity_id
_entity_poly.type
_entity_poly.pdbx_seq_one_letter_code
_entity_poly.pdbx_strand_id
1 'polypeptide(L)'
;MSTLQNLLKAILPNSWAQAMEAESRQWFMKCEKCGYEESYWDLGGIRWGAKGNSRNLRRCPQCGQRSWHQTYKKNDVERTS
;
A
#
# COMPACT_ATOMS: atom_id res chain seq x y z
N MET A 1 -7.11 12.28 0.29
CA MET A 1 -5.86 12.24 -0.48
C MET A 1 -4.73 12.69 0.41
N SER A 2 -3.64 11.93 0.46
CA SER A 2 -2.52 12.21 1.37
C SER A 2 -1.71 13.41 0.88
N THR A 3 -1.32 14.30 1.81
CA THR A 3 -0.47 15.47 1.52
C THR A 3 0.85 15.06 0.87
N LEU A 4 1.37 13.88 1.23
CA LEU A 4 2.58 13.30 0.67
C LEU A 4 2.43 12.95 -0.83
N GLN A 5 1.27 12.45 -1.24
CA GLN A 5 0.98 12.11 -2.63
C GLN A 5 0.91 13.36 -3.51
N ASN A 6 0.33 14.45 -3.00
CA ASN A 6 0.26 15.71 -3.73
C ASN A 6 1.64 16.36 -3.91
N LEU A 7 2.48 16.33 -2.87
CA LEU A 7 3.85 16.87 -2.96
C LEU A 7 4.70 16.08 -3.97
N LEU A 8 4.63 14.75 -3.96
CA LEU A 8 5.39 13.93 -4.90
C LEU A 8 4.91 14.09 -6.34
N LYS A 9 3.60 14.25 -6.58
CA LYS A 9 3.06 14.58 -7.90
C LYS A 9 3.50 15.95 -8.42
N ALA A 10 3.72 16.92 -7.53
CA ALA A 10 4.16 18.26 -7.92
C ALA A 10 5.64 18.33 -8.32
N ILE A 11 6.47 17.42 -7.77
CA ILE A 11 7.93 17.40 -7.99
C ILE A 11 8.31 16.45 -9.13
N LEU A 12 7.60 15.34 -9.28
CA LEU A 12 7.97 14.29 -10.23
C LEU A 12 7.32 14.47 -11.60
N PRO A 13 7.95 13.98 -12.69
CA PRO A 13 7.33 13.92 -13.99
C PRO A 13 6.01 13.14 -13.95
N ASN A 14 5.01 13.59 -14.70
CA ASN A 14 3.68 12.97 -14.71
C ASN A 14 3.73 11.45 -15.01
N SER A 15 4.62 11.00 -15.88
CA SER A 15 4.80 9.57 -16.19
C SER A 15 5.25 8.76 -14.97
N TRP A 16 6.15 9.31 -14.16
CA TRP A 16 6.64 8.66 -12.94
C TRP A 16 5.58 8.68 -11.84
N ALA A 17 4.84 9.79 -11.71
CA ALA A 17 3.72 9.88 -10.80
C ALA A 17 2.63 8.84 -11.11
N GLN A 18 2.32 8.63 -12.39
CA GLN A 18 1.38 7.60 -12.83
C GLN A 18 1.88 6.19 -12.55
N ALA A 19 3.16 5.90 -12.86
CA ALA A 19 3.77 4.59 -12.57
C ALA A 19 3.81 4.30 -11.07
N MET A 20 4.14 5.30 -10.26
CA MET A 20 4.17 5.22 -8.80
C MET A 20 2.78 4.95 -8.21
N GLU A 21 1.77 5.67 -8.69
CA GLU A 21 0.38 5.47 -8.29
C GLU A 21 -0.12 4.08 -8.68
N ALA A 22 0.16 3.65 -9.91
CA ALA A 22 -0.19 2.32 -10.40
C ALA A 22 0.48 1.20 -9.58
N GLU A 23 1.77 1.34 -9.24
CA GLU A 23 2.46 0.36 -8.41
C GLU A 23 1.93 0.38 -6.96
N SER A 24 1.76 1.57 -6.38
CA SER A 24 1.29 1.71 -4.99
C SER A 24 -0.11 1.13 -4.78
N ARG A 25 -0.97 1.17 -5.81
CA ARG A 25 -2.29 0.51 -5.78
C ARG A 25 -2.23 -1.01 -5.81
N GLN A 26 -1.15 -1.59 -6.33
CA GLN A 26 -0.97 -3.05 -6.33
C GLN A 26 -0.52 -3.58 -4.98
N TRP A 27 0.00 -2.70 -4.11
CA TRP A 27 0.39 -3.03 -2.75
C TRP A 27 -0.82 -2.95 -1.83
N PHE A 28 -1.19 -4.08 -1.23
CA PHE A 28 -2.28 -4.17 -0.29
C PHE A 28 -1.76 -4.42 1.12
N MET A 29 -2.53 -3.91 2.07
CA MET A 29 -2.32 -4.06 3.49
C MET A 29 -3.51 -4.83 4.05
N LYS A 30 -3.28 -6.02 4.58
CA LYS A 30 -4.30 -6.86 5.21
C LYS A 30 -4.09 -6.92 6.73
N CYS A 31 -5.14 -6.60 7.48
CA CYS A 31 -5.18 -6.76 8.91
C CYS A 31 -5.40 -8.23 9.27
N GLU A 32 -4.46 -8.84 9.98
CA GLU A 32 -4.57 -10.25 10.42
C GLU A 32 -5.66 -10.45 11.49
N LYS A 33 -6.20 -9.37 12.08
CA LYS A 33 -7.18 -9.44 13.16
C LYS A 33 -8.63 -9.33 12.69
N CYS A 34 -8.92 -8.38 11.80
CA CYS A 34 -10.27 -8.15 11.29
C CYS A 34 -10.44 -8.50 9.81
N GLY A 35 -9.37 -8.89 9.12
CA GLY A 35 -9.40 -9.21 7.70
C GLY A 35 -9.49 -8.00 6.76
N TYR A 36 -9.51 -6.77 7.29
CA TYR A 36 -9.56 -5.55 6.48
C TYR A 36 -8.37 -5.48 5.52
N GLU A 37 -8.66 -5.34 4.23
CA GLU A 37 -7.69 -5.21 3.15
C GLU A 37 -7.88 -3.85 2.47
N GLU A 38 -6.80 -3.08 2.35
CA GLU A 38 -6.83 -1.79 1.64
C GLU A 38 -5.52 -1.54 0.91
N SER A 39 -5.59 -0.83 -0.21
CA SER A 39 -4.38 -0.49 -0.96
C SER A 39 -3.53 0.53 -0.19
N TYR A 40 -2.21 0.44 -0.32
CA TYR A 40 -1.30 1.42 0.27
C TYR A 40 -1.57 2.82 -0.26
N TRP A 41 -1.99 2.93 -1.52
CA TRP A 41 -2.37 4.20 -2.11
C TRP A 41 -3.58 4.83 -1.41
N ASP A 42 -4.63 4.07 -1.15
CA ASP A 42 -5.85 4.59 -0.50
C ASP A 42 -5.60 4.94 0.97
N LEU A 43 -4.71 4.19 1.64
CA LEU A 43 -4.19 4.52 2.97
C LEU A 43 -3.35 5.80 3.01
N GLY A 44 -3.06 6.41 1.85
CA GLY A 44 -2.21 7.60 1.77
C GLY A 44 -0.71 7.31 1.80
N GLY A 45 -0.33 6.03 1.73
CA GLY A 45 1.03 5.56 1.61
C GLY A 45 1.47 5.45 0.15
N ILE A 46 2.77 5.31 -0.05
CA ILE A 46 3.39 5.16 -1.36
C ILE A 46 4.38 4.01 -1.28
N ARG A 47 4.28 3.09 -2.23
CA ARG A 47 5.22 1.99 -2.43
C ARG A 47 5.56 1.91 -3.92
N TRP A 48 6.75 2.37 -4.26
CA TRP A 48 7.27 2.36 -5.63
C TRP A 48 8.70 1.83 -5.63
N GLY A 49 8.99 0.85 -6.48
CA GLY A 49 10.26 0.12 -6.47
C GLY A 49 10.43 -0.81 -5.25
N ALA A 50 9.40 -1.00 -4.45
CA ALA A 50 9.45 -1.89 -3.29
C ALA A 50 9.43 -3.35 -3.76
N LYS A 51 10.13 -4.22 -3.02
CA LYS A 51 10.13 -5.67 -3.28
C LYS A 51 9.96 -6.42 -1.96
N GLY A 52 9.22 -7.52 -2.02
CA GLY A 52 9.02 -8.43 -0.90
C GLY A 52 7.81 -8.09 -0.03
N ASN A 53 7.28 -9.14 0.60
CA ASN A 53 6.20 -9.04 1.57
C ASN A 53 6.78 -8.62 2.93
N SER A 54 6.07 -7.76 3.65
CA SER A 54 6.48 -7.33 4.99
C SER A 54 5.31 -7.43 5.95
N ARG A 55 5.61 -7.61 7.24
CA ARG A 55 4.61 -7.58 8.31
C ARG A 55 4.96 -6.46 9.27
N ASN A 56 4.01 -5.55 9.47
CA ASN A 56 4.21 -4.40 10.33
C ASN A 56 3.12 -4.35 11.41
N LEU A 57 3.53 -4.04 12.64
CA LEU A 57 2.61 -3.86 13.75
C LEU A 57 2.11 -2.41 13.75
N ARG A 58 0.84 -2.21 13.38
CA ARG A 58 0.21 -0.89 13.35
C ARG A 58 -1.20 -0.94 13.91
N ARG A 59 -1.79 0.23 14.18
CA ARG A 59 -3.21 0.35 14.49
C ARG A 59 -4.01 0.18 13.19
N CYS A 60 -5.00 -0.70 13.20
CA CYS A 60 -5.91 -0.87 12.09
C CYS A 60 -6.87 0.33 12.01
N PRO A 61 -7.07 0.96 10.84
CA PRO A 61 -8.04 2.04 10.70
C PRO A 61 -9.49 1.56 10.86
N GLN A 62 -9.78 0.30 10.51
CA GLN A 62 -11.12 -0.26 10.57
C GLN A 62 -11.52 -0.74 11.97
N CYS A 63 -10.73 -1.63 12.58
CA CYS A 63 -11.07 -2.20 13.89
C CYS A 63 -10.48 -1.42 15.07
N GLY A 64 -9.60 -0.45 14.83
CA GLY A 64 -8.94 0.35 15.87
C GLY A 64 -7.93 -0.41 16.74
N GLN A 65 -7.77 -1.73 16.56
CA GLN A 65 -6.86 -2.56 17.33
C GLN A 65 -5.43 -2.51 16.78
N ARG A 66 -4.45 -2.69 17.66
CA ARG A 66 -3.03 -2.83 17.28
C ARG A 66 -2.76 -4.29 16.96
N SER A 67 -2.52 -4.59 15.69
CA SER A 67 -2.29 -5.95 15.21
C SER A 67 -1.22 -6.00 14.14
N TRP A 68 -0.79 -7.21 13.81
CA TRP A 68 0.04 -7.43 12.64
C TRP A 68 -0.77 -7.16 11.37
N HIS A 69 -0.15 -6.43 10.46
CA HIS A 69 -0.69 -6.16 9.15
C HIS A 69 0.28 -6.69 8.11
N GLN A 70 -0.21 -7.60 7.27
CA GLN A 70 0.56 -8.18 6.19
C GLN A 70 0.48 -7.26 4.98
N THR A 71 1.65 -6.94 4.44
CA THR A 71 1.77 -6.20 3.20
C THR A 71 2.22 -7.16 2.11
N TYR A 72 1.46 -7.18 1.02
CA TYR A 72 1.77 -7.97 -0.16
C TYR A 72 1.38 -7.23 -1.42
N LYS A 73 1.97 -7.65 -2.52
CA LYS A 73 1.63 -7.17 -3.84
C LYS A 73 0.63 -8.13 -4.46
N LYS A 74 -0.59 -7.65 -4.76
CA LYS A 74 -1.69 -8.50 -5.25
C LYS A 74 -1.32 -9.22 -6.55
N ASN A 75 -0.58 -8.57 -7.44
CA ASN A 75 -0.10 -9.16 -8.70
C ASN A 75 0.95 -10.27 -8.52
N ASP A 76 1.59 -10.41 -7.36
CA ASP A 76 2.51 -11.52 -7.11
C ASP A 76 1.76 -12.79 -6.65
N VAL A 77 0.51 -12.65 -6.19
CA VAL A 77 -0.31 -13.77 -5.69
C VAL A 77 -0.84 -14.66 -6.83
N GLU A 78 -1.07 -14.11 -8.03
CA GLU A 78 -1.58 -14.86 -9.19
C GLU A 78 -0.50 -15.70 -9.92
N ARG A 79 0.79 -15.54 -9.61
CA ARG A 79 1.88 -16.28 -10.28
C ARG A 79 2.32 -17.55 -9.51
N THR A 80 1.54 -18.00 -8.53
CA THR A 80 1.85 -19.21 -7.73
C THR A 80 0.71 -20.23 -7.68
N SER A 81 -0.21 -20.20 -8.67
CA SER A 81 -1.26 -21.23 -8.85
C SER A 81 -0.92 -22.16 -10.01
#